data_AF-A0A0T9RQK3-F1
#
_entry.id   AF-A0A0T9RQK3-F1
#
_cell.length_a   1.000
_cell.length_b   1.000
_cell.length_c   1.000
_cell.angle_alpha   90.00
_cell.angle_beta   90.00
_cell.angle_gamma   90.00
#
_symmetry.space_group_name_H-M   'P 1'
#
loop_
_entity.id
_entity.type
_entity.pdbx_description
1 polymer ?
#
loop_
_entity_poly.entity_id
_entity_poly.type
_entity_poly.pdbx_seq_one_letter_code
_entity_poly.pdbx_strand_id
1 'polypeptide(L)'
;MLREFEIWLHAHTDYQSVYNKNELSDSMVIDFENDNYIARFTVWDDLSCMSEVMCANSGEYKLNKRNEFSNFDELLHYFKVFSESVK
;
A
#
# COMPACT_ATOMS: atom_id res chain seq x y z
N MET A 1 8.33 -3.28 -11.38
CA MET A 1 7.83 -2.75 -10.11
C MET A 1 6.40 -3.15 -9.81
N LEU A 2 5.34 -2.54 -10.36
CA LEU A 2 3.96 -2.90 -9.97
C LEU A 2 3.61 -4.38 -10.13
N ARG A 3 3.87 -4.96 -11.32
CA ARG A 3 3.63 -6.40 -11.58
C ARG A 3 4.48 -7.32 -10.70
N GLU A 4 5.72 -6.92 -10.43
CA GLU A 4 6.62 -7.69 -9.55
C GLU A 4 6.11 -7.67 -8.11
N PHE A 5 5.60 -6.52 -7.67
CA PHE A 5 4.99 -6.37 -6.35
C PHE A 5 3.67 -7.13 -6.23
N GLU A 6 2.83 -7.13 -7.26
CA GLU A 6 1.61 -7.95 -7.33
C GLU A 6 1.92 -9.45 -7.21
N ILE A 7 2.88 -9.96 -7.98
CA ILE A 7 3.32 -11.36 -7.90
C ILE A 7 3.82 -11.69 -6.49
N TRP A 8 4.63 -10.81 -5.91
CA TRP A 8 5.13 -11.00 -4.55
C TRP A 8 3.98 -10.98 -3.53
N LEU A 9 3.03 -10.04 -3.64
CA LEU A 9 1.91 -9.88 -2.73
C LEU A 9 1.06 -11.15 -2.66
N HIS A 10 0.68 -11.69 -3.83
CA HIS A 10 -0.12 -12.92 -3.92
C HIS A 10 0.64 -14.18 -3.48
N ALA A 11 1.97 -14.19 -3.55
CA ALA A 11 2.77 -15.31 -3.11
C ALA A 11 3.01 -15.34 -1.59
N HIS A 12 2.85 -14.21 -0.89
CA HIS A 12 3.25 -14.06 0.52
C HIS A 12 2.13 -13.59 1.46
N THR A 13 0.99 -13.15 0.92
CA THR A 13 -0.12 -12.61 1.70
C THR A 13 -1.45 -13.02 1.08
N ASP A 14 -2.52 -12.94 1.87
CA ASP A 14 -3.91 -13.12 1.37
C ASP A 14 -4.56 -11.79 0.95
N TYR A 15 -3.77 -10.70 0.89
CA TYR A 15 -4.30 -9.39 0.56
C TYR A 15 -4.73 -9.31 -0.90
N GLN A 16 -5.85 -8.64 -1.12
CA GLN A 16 -6.34 -8.32 -2.44
C GLN A 16 -5.76 -7.00 -2.89
N SER A 17 -5.37 -6.92 -4.17
CA SER A 17 -4.93 -5.69 -4.80
C SER A 17 -5.82 -5.34 -5.98
N VAL A 18 -6.08 -4.05 -6.17
CA VAL A 18 -6.75 -3.51 -7.36
C VAL A 18 -5.72 -2.79 -8.20
N TYR A 19 -5.64 -3.18 -9.47
CA TYR A 19 -4.82 -2.49 -10.44
C TYR A 19 -5.64 -1.41 -11.16
N ASN A 20 -5.16 -0.17 -11.12
CA ASN A 20 -5.76 0.96 -11.80
C ASN A 20 -4.85 1.41 -12.94
N LYS A 21 -5.40 1.45 -14.14
CA LYS A 21 -4.71 1.91 -15.34
C LYS A 21 -5.44 3.12 -15.91
N ASN A 22 -4.73 4.23 -16.04
CA ASN A 22 -5.25 5.42 -16.72
C ASN A 22 -4.21 5.98 -17.71
N GLU A 23 -4.57 7.02 -18.46
CA GLU A 23 -3.70 7.58 -19.51
C GLU A 23 -2.42 8.23 -18.97
N LEU A 24 -2.38 8.58 -17.68
CA LEU A 24 -1.32 9.37 -17.06
C LEU A 24 -0.43 8.56 -16.10
N SER A 25 -0.96 7.50 -15.48
CA SER A 25 -0.23 6.65 -14.53
C SER A 25 -0.95 5.33 -14.31
N ASP A 26 -0.16 4.28 -14.10
CA ASP A 26 -0.61 3.01 -13.56
C ASP A 26 -0.37 2.95 -12.05
N SER A 27 -1.31 2.38 -11.29
CA SER A 27 -1.18 2.19 -9.86
C SER A 27 -1.77 0.87 -9.37
N MET A 28 -1.30 0.44 -8.20
CA MET A 28 -1.82 -0.71 -7.48
C MET A 28 -2.24 -0.26 -6.08
N VAL A 29 -3.47 -0.63 -5.70
CA VAL A 29 -4.07 -0.26 -4.42
C VAL A 29 -4.34 -1.52 -3.63
N ILE A 30 -3.96 -1.52 -2.35
CA ILE A 30 -4.23 -2.60 -1.40
C ILE A 30 -4.99 -1.98 -0.24
N ASP A 31 -6.24 -2.41 -0.06
CA ASP A 31 -7.12 -1.93 1.00
C ASP A 31 -7.08 -2.88 2.20
N PHE A 32 -7.10 -2.31 3.40
CA PHE A 32 -7.02 -3.00 4.68
C PHE A 32 -8.11 -2.45 5.59
N GLU A 33 -9.06 -3.29 5.96
CA GLU A 33 -10.14 -2.90 6.85
C GLU A 33 -10.27 -3.92 7.97
N ASN A 34 -10.30 -3.43 9.21
CA ASN A 34 -10.62 -4.22 10.40
C ASN A 34 -11.41 -3.35 11.39
N ASP A 35 -11.79 -3.93 12.54
CA ASP A 35 -12.60 -3.25 13.55
C ASP A 35 -11.96 -1.95 14.09
N ASN A 36 -10.64 -1.79 13.96
CA ASN A 36 -9.90 -0.65 14.48
C ASN A 36 -9.47 0.34 13.40
N TYR A 37 -9.24 -0.13 12.17
CA TYR A 37 -8.55 0.63 11.14
C TYR A 37 -9.21 0.52 9.77
N ILE A 38 -9.23 1.66 9.08
CA ILE A 38 -9.41 1.76 7.63
C ILE A 38 -8.06 2.23 7.09
N ALA A 39 -7.44 1.42 6.24
CA ALA A 39 -6.10 1.66 5.77
C ALA A 39 -5.92 1.29 4.30
N ARG A 40 -4.98 1.97 3.66
CA ARG A 40 -4.68 1.82 2.23
C ARG A 40 -3.20 1.94 2.00
N PHE A 41 -2.68 1.03 1.17
CA PHE A 41 -1.35 1.13 0.60
C PHE A 41 -1.47 1.29 -0.91
N THR A 42 -0.97 2.40 -1.44
CA THR A 42 -0.97 2.67 -2.88
C THR A 42 0.46 2.69 -3.41
N VAL A 43 0.69 2.05 -4.55
CA VAL A 43 1.98 2.09 -5.27
C VAL A 43 1.72 2.59 -6.67
N TRP A 44 2.54 3.52 -7.15
CA TRP A 44 2.49 4.04 -8.50
C TRP A 44 3.68 3.55 -9.34
N ASP A 45 3.54 3.66 -10.66
CA ASP A 45 4.58 3.37 -11.64
C ASP A 45 5.74 4.39 -11.64
N ASP A 46 5.56 5.54 -11.00
CA ASP A 46 6.56 6.61 -10.84
C ASP A 46 7.58 6.38 -9.70
N LEU A 47 7.63 5.14 -9.17
CA LEU A 47 8.45 4.77 -8.03
C LEU A 47 8.10 5.46 -6.71
N SER A 48 6.82 5.83 -6.54
CA SER A 48 6.29 6.31 -5.27
C SER A 48 5.23 5.39 -4.67
N CYS A 49 5.08 5.45 -3.36
CA CYS A 49 4.01 4.78 -2.63
C CYS A 49 3.42 5.68 -1.53
N MET A 50 2.18 5.40 -1.16
CA MET A 50 1.45 6.08 -0.09
C MET A 50 0.97 5.06 0.94
N SER A 51 1.12 5.40 2.21
CA SER A 51 0.61 4.65 3.35
C SER A 51 -0.41 5.49 4.10
N GLU A 52 -1.65 5.03 4.16
CA GLU A 52 -2.76 5.69 4.82
C GLU A 52 -3.35 4.74 5.87
N VAL A 53 -3.44 5.19 7.12
CA VAL A 53 -4.05 4.44 8.23
C VAL A 53 -4.89 5.41 9.05
N MET A 54 -6.18 5.14 9.13
CA MET A 54 -7.16 5.90 9.89
C MET A 54 -7.78 5.01 10.97
N CYS A 55 -7.96 5.55 12.18
CA CYS A 55 -8.76 4.91 13.21
C CYS A 55 -10.23 4.88 12.79
N ALA A 56 -10.83 3.70 12.64
CA ALA A 56 -12.21 3.55 12.19
C ALA A 56 -13.20 4.25 13.15
N ASN A 57 -12.88 4.29 14.44
CA ASN A 57 -13.76 4.86 15.47
C ASN A 57 -13.69 6.39 15.57
N SER A 58 -12.48 6.98 15.46
CA SER A 58 -12.29 8.43 15.62
C SER A 58 -12.20 9.18 14.29
N GLY A 59 -11.94 8.50 13.18
CA GLY A 59 -11.64 9.12 11.89
C GLY A 59 -10.28 9.82 11.84
N GLU A 60 -9.48 9.73 12.89
CA GLU A 60 -8.16 10.36 12.95
C GLU A 60 -7.11 9.52 12.22
N TYR A 61 -6.23 10.18 11.46
CA TYR A 61 -5.11 9.54 10.81
C TYR A 61 -4.02 9.17 11.82
N LYS A 62 -3.64 7.89 11.85
CA LYS A 62 -2.42 7.41 12.50
C LYS A 62 -1.20 7.48 11.57
N LEU A 63 -1.43 7.30 10.27
CA LEU A 63 -0.40 7.38 9.24
C LEU A 63 -0.99 7.99 7.97
N ASN A 64 -0.28 8.93 7.37
CA ASN A 64 -0.57 9.47 6.05
C ASN A 64 0.77 9.94 5.45
N LYS A 65 1.46 9.04 4.77
CA LYS A 65 2.86 9.26 4.35
C LYS A 65 3.11 8.77 2.93
N ARG A 66 3.60 9.68 2.09
CA ARG A 66 4.17 9.36 0.78
C ARG A 66 5.67 9.11 0.91
N ASN A 67 6.17 8.10 0.23
CA ASN A 67 7.60 7.83 0.09
C ASN A 67 7.94 7.59 -1.39
N GLU A 68 9.17 7.90 -1.75
CA GLU A 68 9.79 7.49 -3.01
C GLU A 68 10.72 6.31 -2.72
N PHE A 69 10.83 5.40 -3.67
CA PHE A 69 11.73 4.24 -3.59
C PHE A 69 12.55 4.14 -4.87
N SER A 70 13.73 3.53 -4.80
CA SER A 70 14.61 3.35 -5.95
C SER A 70 14.62 1.92 -6.49
N ASN A 71 14.17 0.96 -5.68
CA ASN A 71 14.25 -0.46 -5.97
C ASN A 71 13.14 -1.26 -5.27
N PHE A 72 13.06 -2.56 -5.59
CA PHE A 72 12.04 -3.45 -5.05
C PHE A 72 12.17 -3.70 -3.55
N ASP A 73 13.38 -3.77 -3.02
CA ASP A 73 13.61 -3.99 -1.59
C ASP A 73 13.11 -2.82 -0.73
N GLU A 74 13.29 -1.59 -1.20
CA GLU A 74 12.75 -0.38 -0.56
C GLU A 74 11.21 -0.36 -0.58
N LEU A 75 10.59 -0.72 -1.70
CA LEU A 75 9.14 -0.86 -1.79
C LEU A 75 8.62 -1.90 -0.78
N LEU A 76 9.27 -3.07 -0.72
CA LEU A 76 8.92 -4.12 0.25
C LEU A 76 9.12 -3.66 1.69
N HIS A 77 10.17 -2.88 1.97
CA HIS A 77 10.39 -2.30 3.28
C HIS A 77 9.22 -1.41 3.71
N TYR A 78 8.81 -0.47 2.86
CA TYR A 78 7.68 0.41 3.15
C TYR A 78 6.37 -0.37 3.34
N PHE A 79 6.13 -1.37 2.49
CA PHE A 79 4.94 -2.20 2.63
C PHE A 79 4.91 -2.99 3.94
N LYS A 80 6.05 -3.54 4.38
CA LYS A 80 6.15 -4.26 5.66
C LYS A 80 5.92 -3.33 6.86
N VAL A 81 6.54 -2.15 6.87
CA VAL A 81 6.33 -1.14 7.92
C VAL A 81 4.86 -0.74 7.99
N PHE A 82 4.23 -0.49 6.84
CA PHE A 82 2.80 -0.22 6.77
C PHE A 82 1.98 -1.41 7.32
N SER A 83 2.27 -2.64 6.89
CA SER A 83 1.55 -3.84 7.28
C SER A 83 1.62 -4.09 8.79
N GLU A 84 2.73 -3.73 9.45
CA GLU A 84 2.88 -3.81 10.90
C GLU A 84 2.03 -2.76 11.64
N SER A 85 1.73 -1.62 11.02
CA SER A 85 0.93 -0.56 11.60
C SER A 85 -0.59 -0.81 11.57
N VAL A 86 -1.03 -1.81 10.79
CA VAL A 86 -2.45 -2.16 10.57
C VAL A 86 -2.83 -3.55 11.07
N LYS A 87 -1.89 -4.25 11.74
CA LYS A 87 -2.17 -5.45 12.53
C LYS A 87 -2.86 -5.06 13.85
#